data_AF-A0A1Y4CZ26-F1
#
_entry.id   AF-A0A1Y4CZ26-F1
#
_cell.length_a   1.000
_cell.length_b   1.000
_cell.length_c   1.000
_cell.angle_alpha   90.00
_cell.angle_beta   90.00
_cell.angle_gamma   90.00
#
_symmetry.space_group_name_H-M   'P 1'
#
loop_
_entity.id
_entity.type
_entity.pdbx_description
1 polymer ?
#
loop_
_entity_poly.entity_id
_entity_poly.type
_entity_poly.pdbx_seq_one_letter_code
_entity_poly.pdbx_strand_id
1 'polypeptide(L)'
;MDKTGFIESFLTFPGNPNPSHYCPHASATLLMRPRRFGKSLLMSMLAEFFDISKDSRELFGGLKVMNNKRLCEQWMNQYPVVLLSLQNVKGATFEEAMDCLRKEIALVCTKIDPLLDREKLGNRWKFWENNKKRFLASDRQWSLSCALYAITHVLHAQFEKRTIVLVDEYDAPLVCAAEHGYYEEMHSFIGSFLGEALKTNFHLKFGIFTGCLRYMPHGLGSGFNNFSCEHLADFDRYASYFGFTQDEVDRLLLDAALFPRRQEFREWYGGYHMSGLKLLSRKRHGLSLRRAG
;
A
#
# COMPACT_ATOMS: atom_id res chain seq x y z
N MET A 1 -15.31 -7.91 9.39
CA MET A 1 -14.30 -7.05 10.02
C MET A 1 -14.63 -5.61 9.67
N ASP A 2 -14.91 -4.78 10.67
CA ASP A 2 -15.30 -3.39 10.48
C ASP A 2 -14.06 -2.49 10.40
N LYS A 3 -13.61 -2.19 9.19
CA LYS A 3 -12.48 -1.28 8.93
C LYS A 3 -12.94 0.17 8.73
N THR A 4 -14.23 0.44 8.93
CA THR A 4 -14.84 1.75 8.71
C THR A 4 -14.16 2.82 9.56
N GLY A 5 -13.87 2.53 10.83
CA GLY A 5 -13.20 3.49 11.71
C GLY A 5 -11.76 3.82 11.29
N PHE A 6 -11.05 2.91 10.60
CA PHE A 6 -9.77 3.27 9.96
C PHE A 6 -10.01 4.22 8.79
N ILE A 7 -10.97 3.91 7.90
CA ILE A 7 -11.29 4.75 6.74
C ILE A 7 -11.75 6.14 7.21
N GLU A 8 -12.62 6.21 8.22
CA GLU A 8 -13.10 7.45 8.82
C GLU A 8 -11.96 8.24 9.46
N SER A 9 -11.16 7.64 10.36
CA SER A 9 -10.10 8.36 11.05
C SER A 9 -8.93 8.73 10.12
N PHE A 10 -8.59 7.89 9.14
CA PHE A 10 -7.56 8.19 8.13
C PHE A 10 -8.02 9.27 7.15
N LEU A 11 -9.28 9.23 6.68
CA LEU A 11 -9.80 10.19 5.70
C LEU A 11 -10.31 11.51 6.30
N THR A 12 -10.53 11.55 7.61
CA THR A 12 -10.76 12.82 8.32
C THR A 12 -9.47 13.65 8.38
N PHE A 13 -8.29 13.00 8.34
CA PHE A 13 -6.98 13.65 8.37
C PHE A 13 -5.93 12.93 7.51
N PRO A 14 -6.06 12.91 6.16
CA PRO A 14 -5.11 12.22 5.30
C PRO A 14 -3.73 12.91 5.34
N GLY A 15 -2.84 12.38 6.18
CA GLY A 15 -1.47 12.83 6.35
C GLY A 15 -1.27 14.10 7.19
N ASN A 16 -2.19 14.42 8.11
CA ASN A 16 -2.02 15.57 9.02
C ASN A 16 -2.57 15.31 10.44
N PRO A 17 -1.73 14.96 11.42
CA PRO A 17 -2.19 14.71 12.79
C PRO A 17 -2.58 16.00 13.55
N ASN A 18 -2.44 17.20 12.96
CA ASN A 18 -2.68 18.48 13.64
C ASN A 18 -3.61 19.42 12.84
N PRO A 19 -4.86 19.67 13.29
CA PRO A 19 -5.84 20.49 12.55
C PRO A 19 -5.46 21.97 12.41
N SER A 20 -4.41 22.44 13.09
CA SER A 20 -3.93 23.84 13.04
C SER A 20 -3.02 24.18 11.86
N HIS A 21 -2.52 23.19 11.10
CA HIS A 21 -1.61 23.41 9.97
C HIS A 21 -2.15 22.79 8.69
N TYR A 22 -3.05 23.49 8.00
CA TYR A 22 -3.47 23.12 6.65
C TYR A 22 -2.31 23.32 5.66
N CYS A 23 -1.69 22.24 5.20
CA CYS A 23 -0.66 22.27 4.15
C CYS A 23 -1.28 21.84 2.81
N PRO A 24 -1.21 22.66 1.74
CA PRO A 24 -1.88 22.41 0.46
C PRO A 24 -1.18 21.40 -0.47
N HIS A 25 -0.10 20.74 -0.01
CA HIS A 25 0.74 19.84 -0.80
C HIS A 25 0.48 18.36 -0.50
N ALA A 26 0.72 17.49 -1.49
CA ALA A 26 0.50 16.05 -1.41
C ALA A 26 1.13 15.44 -0.13
N SER A 27 0.35 14.63 0.58
CA SER A 27 0.76 13.98 1.82
C SER A 27 0.99 12.48 1.60
N ALA A 28 1.93 11.89 2.31
CA ALA A 28 2.17 10.46 2.25
C ALA A 28 2.21 9.88 3.66
N THR A 29 1.48 8.79 3.86
CA THR A 29 1.40 8.10 5.14
C THR A 29 1.98 6.71 5.01
N LEU A 30 3.00 6.43 5.83
CA LEU A 30 3.58 5.08 5.92
C LEU A 30 2.92 4.31 7.05
N LEU A 31 2.36 3.15 6.71
CA LEU A 31 1.77 2.19 7.64
C LEU A 31 2.77 1.05 7.92
N MET A 32 3.65 1.24 8.90
CA MET A 32 4.58 0.20 9.36
C MET A 32 3.83 -0.87 10.17
N ARG A 33 3.98 -2.17 9.88
CA ARG A 33 3.35 -3.27 10.67
C ARG A 33 4.11 -4.61 10.64
N PRO A 34 3.83 -5.56 11.56
CA PRO A 34 4.43 -6.90 11.55
C PRO A 34 3.96 -7.74 10.36
N ARG A 35 4.74 -8.76 9.98
CA ARG A 35 4.39 -9.71 8.89
C ARG A 35 3.07 -10.43 9.18
N ARG A 36 2.30 -10.74 8.12
CA ARG A 36 1.05 -11.56 8.13
C ARG A 36 -0.16 -10.98 8.90
N PHE A 37 -0.27 -9.65 8.95
CA PHE A 37 -1.41 -8.92 9.54
C PHE A 37 -2.47 -8.43 8.54
N GLY A 38 -2.56 -9.03 7.35
CA GLY A 38 -3.56 -8.65 6.35
C GLY A 38 -3.33 -7.27 5.71
N LYS A 39 -2.07 -6.82 5.59
CA LYS A 39 -1.67 -5.56 4.93
C LYS A 39 -2.08 -5.54 3.46
N SER A 40 -1.79 -6.61 2.72
CA SER A 40 -2.18 -6.72 1.31
C SER A 40 -3.69 -6.70 1.15
N LEU A 41 -4.43 -7.38 2.05
CA LEU A 41 -5.89 -7.31 2.07
C LEU A 41 -6.42 -5.90 2.35
N LEU A 42 -5.75 -5.14 3.23
CA LEU A 42 -6.08 -3.72 3.42
C LEU A 42 -5.81 -2.91 2.15
N MET A 43 -4.64 -3.07 1.53
CA MET A 43 -4.28 -2.34 0.30
C MET A 43 -5.25 -2.65 -0.84
N SER A 44 -5.62 -3.92 -1.03
CA SER A 44 -6.65 -4.32 -1.99
C SER A 44 -8.01 -3.71 -1.65
N MET A 45 -8.45 -3.77 -0.38
CA MET A 45 -9.71 -3.17 0.04
C MET A 45 -9.73 -1.65 -0.18
N LEU A 46 -8.64 -0.93 0.14
CA LEU A 46 -8.55 0.52 -0.11
C LEU A 46 -8.55 0.81 -1.61
N ALA A 47 -7.89 -0.02 -2.41
CA ALA A 47 -7.94 0.11 -3.87
C ALA A 47 -9.37 -0.07 -4.38
N GLU A 48 -10.09 -1.12 -3.97
CA GLU A 48 -11.52 -1.29 -4.30
C GLU A 48 -12.36 -0.11 -3.82
N PHE A 49 -12.09 0.41 -2.63
CA PHE A 49 -12.88 1.51 -2.08
C PHE A 49 -12.69 2.82 -2.85
N PHE A 50 -11.48 3.18 -3.25
CA PHE A 50 -11.22 4.50 -3.86
C PHE A 50 -11.31 4.52 -5.39
N ASP A 51 -11.02 3.41 -6.06
CA ASP A 51 -10.75 3.36 -7.50
C ASP A 51 -11.96 3.77 -8.34
N ILE A 52 -11.82 4.90 -9.05
CA ILE A 52 -12.84 5.49 -9.91
C ILE A 52 -13.22 4.63 -11.13
N SER A 53 -12.37 3.67 -11.49
CA SER A 53 -12.65 2.76 -12.61
C SER A 53 -13.56 1.59 -12.24
N LYS A 54 -13.94 1.47 -10.96
CA LYS A 54 -14.72 0.35 -10.42
C LYS A 54 -16.07 0.79 -9.88
N ASP A 55 -17.01 -0.14 -9.80
CA ASP A 55 -18.21 -0.01 -8.98
C ASP A 55 -18.15 -1.05 -7.86
N SER A 56 -17.73 -0.61 -6.68
CA SER A 56 -17.51 -1.50 -5.53
C SER A 56 -18.66 -1.46 -4.53
N ARG A 57 -19.80 -0.84 -4.87
CA ARG A 57 -20.95 -0.70 -3.95
C ARG A 57 -21.49 -2.04 -3.47
N GLU A 58 -21.56 -3.03 -4.35
CA GLU A 58 -21.96 -4.40 -3.98
C GLU A 58 -20.95 -5.05 -3.04
N LEU A 59 -19.64 -4.86 -3.29
CA LEU A 59 -18.57 -5.41 -2.46
C LEU A 59 -18.63 -4.89 -1.01
N PHE A 60 -19.04 -3.63 -0.83
CA PHE A 60 -19.21 -3.01 0.48
C PHE A 60 -20.65 -3.12 1.04
N GLY A 61 -21.58 -3.73 0.30
CA GLY A 61 -22.98 -3.87 0.68
C GLY A 61 -23.17 -4.51 2.05
N GLY A 62 -23.98 -3.90 2.90
CA GLY A 62 -24.24 -4.39 4.26
C GLY A 62 -23.10 -4.20 5.26
N LEU A 63 -21.95 -3.67 4.84
CA LEU A 63 -20.86 -3.30 5.75
C LEU A 63 -21.12 -1.93 6.37
N LYS A 64 -20.61 -1.73 7.59
CA LYS A 64 -20.82 -0.49 8.36
C LYS A 64 -20.35 0.79 7.64
N VAL A 65 -19.36 0.70 6.75
CA VAL A 65 -18.90 1.85 5.96
C VAL A 65 -20.02 2.46 5.12
N MET A 66 -20.97 1.65 4.65
CA MET A 66 -22.12 2.10 3.88
C MET A 66 -23.11 2.93 4.69
N ASN A 67 -23.04 2.88 6.03
CA ASN A 67 -23.87 3.72 6.88
C ASN A 67 -23.37 5.18 6.90
N ASN A 68 -22.10 5.43 6.58
CA ASN A 68 -21.53 6.77 6.47
C ASN A 68 -21.66 7.29 5.03
N LYS A 69 -22.87 7.75 4.68
CA LYS A 69 -23.20 8.24 3.33
C LYS A 69 -22.26 9.34 2.84
N ARG A 70 -21.95 10.32 3.69
CA ARG A 70 -21.06 11.44 3.35
C ARG A 70 -19.66 10.94 2.96
N LEU A 71 -19.13 9.97 3.69
CA LEU A 71 -17.83 9.38 3.40
C LEU A 71 -17.86 8.63 2.07
N CYS A 72 -18.89 7.81 1.84
CA CYS A 72 -19.06 7.08 0.58
C CYS A 72 -19.18 8.04 -0.61
N GLU A 73 -20.01 9.07 -0.52
CA GLU A 73 -20.18 10.08 -1.57
C GLU A 73 -18.86 10.80 -1.91
N GLN A 74 -18.05 11.09 -0.89
CA GLN A 74 -16.80 11.82 -1.07
C GLN A 74 -15.65 10.95 -1.62
N TRP A 75 -15.61 9.66 -1.25
CA TRP A 75 -14.41 8.84 -1.45
C TRP A 75 -14.63 7.54 -2.21
N MET A 76 -15.82 6.92 -2.12
CA MET A 76 -16.07 5.62 -2.73
C MET A 76 -16.08 5.73 -4.26
N ASN A 77 -15.18 5.00 -4.90
CA ASN A 77 -14.97 5.00 -6.35
C ASN A 77 -14.85 6.43 -6.92
N GLN A 78 -14.21 7.35 -6.17
CA GLN A 78 -14.10 8.76 -6.53
C GLN A 78 -12.74 9.19 -7.08
N TYR A 79 -11.69 8.38 -6.97
CA TYR A 79 -10.32 8.82 -7.31
C TYR A 79 -9.58 7.78 -8.18
N PRO A 80 -8.71 8.19 -9.10
CA PRO A 80 -7.80 7.26 -9.74
C PRO A 80 -6.84 6.67 -8.70
N VAL A 81 -6.63 5.36 -8.76
CA VAL A 81 -5.79 4.63 -7.81
C VAL A 81 -4.71 3.86 -8.54
N VAL A 82 -3.49 3.91 -8.00
CA VAL A 82 -2.37 3.04 -8.40
C VAL A 82 -2.07 2.12 -7.24
N LEU A 83 -2.22 0.81 -7.45
CA LEU A 83 -1.79 -0.21 -6.50
C LEU A 83 -0.55 -0.93 -7.03
N LEU A 84 0.56 -0.82 -6.32
CA LEU A 84 1.83 -1.47 -6.63
C LEU A 84 2.28 -2.34 -5.46
N SER A 85 2.55 -3.62 -5.72
CA SER A 85 3.18 -4.51 -4.73
C SER A 85 4.66 -4.66 -5.05
N LEU A 86 5.53 -4.45 -4.07
CA LEU A 86 6.97 -4.70 -4.22
C LEU A 86 7.39 -6.07 -3.66
N GLN A 87 6.44 -6.92 -3.26
CA GLN A 87 6.69 -8.24 -2.68
C GLN A 87 7.57 -9.14 -3.56
N ASN A 88 7.40 -9.06 -4.89
CA ASN A 88 8.11 -9.89 -5.86
C ASN A 88 9.35 -9.22 -6.44
N VAL A 89 9.68 -8.02 -5.99
CA VAL A 89 10.87 -7.28 -6.44
C VAL A 89 12.07 -7.80 -5.66
N LYS A 90 12.57 -8.95 -6.14
CA LYS A 90 13.64 -9.74 -5.54
C LYS A 90 14.55 -10.26 -6.65
N GLY A 91 15.83 -10.39 -6.34
CA GLY A 91 16.86 -10.90 -7.25
C GLY A 91 18.14 -11.21 -6.49
N ALA A 92 18.98 -12.07 -7.05
CA ALA A 92 20.32 -12.30 -6.51
C ALA A 92 21.26 -11.12 -6.82
N THR A 93 20.94 -10.33 -7.84
CA THR A 93 21.63 -9.08 -8.19
C THR A 93 20.68 -7.89 -8.24
N PHE A 94 21.24 -6.68 -8.27
CA PHE A 94 20.48 -5.45 -8.44
C PHE A 94 19.72 -5.44 -9.78
N GLU A 95 20.34 -5.91 -10.86
CA GLU A 95 19.74 -6.01 -12.20
C GLU A 95 18.50 -6.89 -12.19
N GLU A 96 18.59 -8.09 -11.60
CA GLU A 96 17.46 -9.02 -11.51
C GLU A 96 16.30 -8.41 -10.71
N ALA A 97 16.61 -7.71 -9.61
CA ALA A 97 15.60 -7.01 -8.82
C ALA A 97 14.94 -5.88 -9.63
N MET A 98 15.69 -5.12 -10.42
CA MET A 98 15.16 -4.08 -11.32
C MET A 98 14.29 -4.67 -12.43
N ASP A 99 14.63 -5.84 -12.96
CA ASP A 99 13.80 -6.58 -13.92
C ASP A 99 12.48 -7.02 -13.30
N CYS A 100 12.50 -7.49 -12.05
CA CYS A 100 11.28 -7.79 -11.31
C CYS A 100 10.42 -6.55 -11.06
N LEU A 101 11.02 -5.41 -10.67
CA LEU A 101 10.29 -4.15 -10.54
C LEU A 101 9.65 -3.71 -11.86
N ARG A 102 10.38 -3.82 -12.97
CA ARG A 102 9.86 -3.48 -14.30
C ARG A 102 8.64 -4.32 -14.66
N LYS A 103 8.62 -5.61 -14.32
CA LYS A 103 7.46 -6.48 -14.49
C LYS A 103 6.27 -5.98 -13.66
N GLU A 104 6.47 -5.63 -12.40
CA GLU A 104 5.40 -5.09 -11.55
C GLU A 104 4.85 -3.77 -12.08
N ILE A 105 5.71 -2.86 -12.56
CA ILE A 105 5.28 -1.61 -13.21
C ILE A 105 4.55 -1.88 -14.53
N ALA A 106 4.99 -2.87 -15.32
CA ALA A 106 4.31 -3.28 -16.54
C ALA A 106 2.89 -3.78 -16.25
N LEU A 107 2.69 -4.57 -15.19
CA LEU A 107 1.37 -5.03 -14.75
C LEU A 107 0.46 -3.87 -14.35
N VAL A 108 1.01 -2.84 -13.69
CA VAL A 108 0.27 -1.60 -13.40
C VAL A 108 -0.13 -0.90 -14.71
N CYS A 109 0.80 -0.77 -15.67
CA CYS A 109 0.52 -0.14 -16.95
C CYS A 109 -0.58 -0.88 -17.74
N THR A 110 -0.58 -2.21 -17.74
CA THR A 110 -1.62 -3.02 -18.40
C THR A 110 -3.01 -2.76 -17.85
N LYS A 111 -3.14 -2.45 -16.56
CA LYS A 111 -4.44 -2.08 -15.95
C LYS A 111 -4.86 -0.65 -16.29
N ILE A 112 -3.89 0.24 -16.50
CA ILE A 112 -4.13 1.67 -16.73
C ILE A 112 -4.39 1.97 -18.20
N ASP A 113 -3.66 1.34 -19.12
CA ASP A 113 -3.75 1.62 -20.57
C ASP A 113 -5.20 1.59 -21.11
N PRO A 114 -6.07 0.62 -20.72
CA PRO A 114 -7.48 0.60 -21.16
C PRO A 114 -8.32 1.76 -20.66
N LEU A 115 -7.88 2.46 -19.61
CA LEU A 115 -8.59 3.59 -19.00
C LEU A 115 -8.26 4.93 -19.68
N LEU A 116 -7.24 4.96 -20.53
CA LEU A 116 -6.70 6.18 -21.12
C LEU A 116 -7.33 6.47 -22.48
N ASP A 117 -7.86 7.68 -22.64
CA ASP A 117 -8.41 8.15 -23.91
C ASP A 117 -7.38 9.04 -24.63
N ARG A 118 -6.95 8.61 -25.81
CA ARG A 118 -5.91 9.30 -26.58
C ARG A 118 -6.34 10.70 -27.03
N GLU A 119 -7.60 10.88 -27.41
CA GLU A 119 -8.12 12.17 -27.87
C GLU A 119 -8.20 13.15 -26.70
N LYS A 120 -8.75 12.71 -25.57
CA LYS A 120 -8.83 13.52 -24.33
C LYS A 120 -7.44 13.95 -23.84
N LEU A 121 -6.47 13.04 -23.88
CA LEU A 121 -5.13 13.30 -23.36
C LEU A 121 -4.32 14.26 -24.26
N GLY A 122 -4.55 14.24 -25.58
CA GLY A 122 -3.85 15.10 -26.54
C GLY A 122 -2.32 14.96 -26.40
N ASN A 123 -1.60 16.07 -26.20
CA ASN A 123 -0.13 16.05 -26.02
C ASN A 123 0.34 15.20 -24.83
N ARG A 124 -0.52 14.99 -23.81
CA ARG A 124 -0.20 14.18 -22.63
C ARG A 124 -0.15 12.69 -22.97
N TRP A 125 -0.79 12.25 -24.05
CA TRP A 125 -0.65 10.90 -24.59
C TRP A 125 0.79 10.63 -25.05
N LYS A 126 1.38 11.55 -25.82
CA LYS A 126 2.79 11.44 -26.26
C LYS A 126 3.75 11.42 -25.08
N PHE A 127 3.47 12.22 -24.04
CA PHE A 127 4.23 12.17 -22.79
C PHE A 127 4.15 10.78 -22.14
N TRP A 128 2.96 10.19 -22.04
CA TRP A 128 2.76 8.85 -21.48
C TRP A 128 3.51 7.79 -22.28
N GLU A 129 3.32 7.72 -23.59
CA GLU A 129 3.97 6.70 -24.44
C GLU A 129 5.50 6.79 -24.38
N ASN A 130 6.05 8.00 -24.44
CA ASN A 130 7.50 8.20 -24.39
C ASN A 130 8.09 7.77 -23.03
N ASN A 131 7.45 8.13 -21.93
CA ASN A 131 7.92 7.71 -20.60
C ASN A 131 7.72 6.20 -20.40
N LYS A 132 6.56 5.64 -20.79
CA LYS A 132 6.29 4.20 -20.73
C LYS A 132 7.35 3.40 -21.47
N LYS A 133 7.69 3.81 -22.70
CA LYS A 133 8.77 3.19 -23.46
C LYS A 133 10.12 3.30 -22.75
N ARG A 134 10.44 4.46 -22.15
CA ARG A 134 11.70 4.64 -21.42
C ARG A 134 11.80 3.70 -20.23
N PHE A 135 10.82 3.65 -19.34
CA PHE A 135 10.94 2.83 -18.13
C PHE A 135 10.67 1.33 -18.34
N LEU A 136 9.96 0.94 -19.40
CA LEU A 136 9.72 -0.48 -19.73
C LEU A 136 10.71 -1.09 -20.73
N ALA A 137 11.43 -0.29 -21.52
CA ALA A 137 12.32 -0.83 -22.56
C ALA A 137 13.75 -0.27 -22.51
N SER A 138 14.09 0.59 -21.56
CA SER A 138 15.47 1.05 -21.39
C SER A 138 16.27 0.10 -20.49
N ASP A 139 17.52 -0.14 -20.89
CA ASP A 139 18.54 -0.78 -20.06
C ASP A 139 18.96 0.09 -18.87
N ARG A 140 18.64 1.39 -18.91
CA ARG A 140 18.92 2.32 -17.80
C ARG A 140 17.88 2.11 -16.71
N GLN A 141 18.25 1.36 -15.69
CA GLN A 141 17.43 1.08 -14.49
C GLN A 141 16.86 2.37 -13.86
N TRP A 142 17.62 3.47 -13.88
CA TRP A 142 17.17 4.76 -13.34
C TRP A 142 15.87 5.28 -13.97
N SER A 143 15.57 4.91 -15.22
CA SER A 143 14.31 5.31 -15.87
C SER A 143 13.06 4.82 -15.11
N LEU A 144 13.16 3.70 -14.37
CA LEU A 144 12.09 3.18 -13.52
C LEU A 144 11.75 4.12 -12.36
N SER A 145 12.71 4.93 -11.89
CA SER A 145 12.48 5.87 -10.78
C SER A 145 11.33 6.85 -11.06
N CYS A 146 11.11 7.23 -12.32
CA CYS A 146 10.05 8.17 -12.72
C CYS A 146 8.71 7.48 -13.05
N ALA A 147 8.60 6.16 -12.96
CA ALA A 147 7.43 5.42 -13.46
C ALA A 147 6.13 5.83 -12.73
N LEU A 148 6.14 5.89 -11.40
CA LEU A 148 4.98 6.32 -10.62
C LEU A 148 4.58 7.78 -10.91
N TYR A 149 5.55 8.67 -11.11
CA TYR A 149 5.26 10.04 -11.54
C TYR A 149 4.55 10.07 -12.89
N ALA A 150 5.07 9.36 -13.90
CA ALA A 150 4.46 9.32 -15.22
C ALA A 150 3.03 8.74 -15.19
N ILE A 151 2.82 7.69 -14.38
CA ILE A 151 1.52 7.05 -14.17
C ILE A 151 0.52 8.03 -13.53
N THR A 152 0.90 8.65 -12.40
CA THR A 152 0.01 9.59 -11.69
C THR A 152 -0.29 10.83 -12.54
N HIS A 153 0.68 11.30 -13.34
CA HIS A 153 0.49 12.40 -14.28
C HIS A 153 -0.57 12.07 -15.34
N VAL A 154 -0.48 10.91 -16.00
CA VAL A 154 -1.43 10.55 -17.06
C VAL A 154 -2.83 10.28 -16.50
N LEU A 155 -2.93 9.63 -15.33
CA LEU A 155 -4.21 9.40 -14.65
C LEU A 155 -4.87 10.72 -14.22
N HIS A 156 -4.09 11.66 -13.68
CA HIS A 156 -4.62 12.98 -13.32
C HIS A 156 -5.14 13.72 -14.55
N ALA A 157 -4.45 13.62 -15.69
CA ALA A 157 -4.92 14.21 -16.94
C ALA A 157 -6.19 13.54 -17.49
N GLN A 158 -6.31 12.22 -17.36
CA GLN A 158 -7.46 11.45 -17.83
C GLN A 158 -8.72 11.74 -17.00
N PHE A 159 -8.59 11.74 -15.68
CA PHE A 159 -9.73 11.79 -14.75
C PHE A 159 -9.95 13.16 -14.13
N GLU A 160 -9.07 14.13 -14.36
CA GLU A 160 -9.11 15.49 -13.77
C GLU A 160 -9.16 15.48 -12.23
N LYS A 161 -8.68 14.37 -11.65
CA LYS A 161 -8.57 14.16 -10.20
C LYS A 161 -7.16 13.68 -9.88
N ARG A 162 -6.58 14.21 -8.80
CA ARG A 162 -5.28 13.75 -8.29
C ARG A 162 -5.36 12.26 -7.91
N THR A 163 -4.26 11.54 -8.12
CA THR A 163 -4.15 10.08 -8.01
C THR A 163 -3.78 9.65 -6.60
N ILE A 164 -4.41 8.61 -6.09
CA ILE A 164 -4.02 7.93 -4.85
C ILE A 164 -3.01 6.83 -5.19
N VAL A 165 -1.88 6.79 -4.49
CA VAL A 165 -0.84 5.76 -4.69
C VAL A 165 -0.77 4.85 -3.48
N LEU A 166 -0.95 3.55 -3.69
CA LEU A 166 -0.88 2.50 -2.69
C LEU A 166 0.32 1.61 -3.01
N VAL A 167 1.29 1.53 -2.11
CA VAL A 167 2.47 0.67 -2.27
C VAL A 167 2.54 -0.34 -1.14
N ASP A 168 2.38 -1.62 -1.48
CA ASP A 168 2.45 -2.73 -0.53
C ASP A 168 3.87 -3.30 -0.46
N GLU A 169 4.32 -3.64 0.74
CA GLU A 169 5.65 -4.21 1.02
C GLU A 169 6.82 -3.40 0.42
N TYR A 170 6.82 -2.07 0.62
CA TYR A 170 7.82 -1.15 0.04
C TYR A 170 9.27 -1.52 0.37
N ASP A 171 9.47 -2.22 1.48
CA ASP A 171 10.75 -2.63 2.04
C ASP A 171 11.22 -4.02 1.59
N ALA A 172 10.38 -4.80 0.89
CA ALA A 172 10.76 -6.12 0.39
C ALA A 172 12.02 -6.11 -0.52
N PRO A 173 12.21 -5.13 -1.43
CA PRO A 173 13.45 -5.03 -2.22
C PRO A 173 14.68 -4.79 -1.35
N LEU A 174 14.56 -3.94 -0.33
CA LEU A 174 15.67 -3.60 0.58
C LEU A 174 16.10 -4.80 1.42
N VAL A 175 15.14 -5.59 1.90
CA VAL A 175 15.43 -6.84 2.63
C VAL A 175 16.18 -7.82 1.74
N CYS A 176 15.72 -8.04 0.51
CA CYS A 176 16.38 -8.93 -0.44
C CYS A 176 17.80 -8.44 -0.79
N ALA A 177 17.96 -7.14 -1.01
CA ALA A 177 19.25 -6.52 -1.30
C ALA A 177 20.27 -6.67 -0.17
N ALA A 178 19.82 -6.56 1.08
CA ALA A 178 20.66 -6.80 2.25
C ALA A 178 21.16 -8.26 2.33
N GLU A 179 20.33 -9.23 1.94
CA GLU A 179 20.70 -10.66 1.93
C GLU A 179 21.73 -11.00 0.83
N HIS A 180 21.80 -10.21 -0.24
CA HIS A 180 22.61 -10.50 -1.43
C HIS A 180 23.73 -9.48 -1.70
N GLY A 181 23.90 -8.46 -0.84
CA GLY A 181 25.06 -7.57 -0.87
C GLY A 181 24.94 -6.32 -1.77
N TYR A 182 23.74 -5.97 -2.25
CA TYR A 182 23.49 -4.77 -3.08
C TYR A 182 22.57 -3.74 -2.41
N TYR A 183 22.58 -3.70 -1.07
CA TYR A 183 21.68 -2.85 -0.27
C TYR A 183 21.77 -1.36 -0.63
N GLU A 184 22.98 -0.80 -0.75
CA GLU A 184 23.17 0.64 -1.00
C GLU A 184 22.59 1.08 -2.35
N GLU A 185 22.75 0.26 -3.39
CA GLU A 185 22.21 0.52 -4.73
C GLU A 185 20.69 0.49 -4.72
N MET A 186 20.10 -0.52 -4.09
CA MET A 186 18.65 -0.63 -3.93
C MET A 186 18.08 0.51 -3.07
N HIS A 187 18.76 0.86 -1.98
CA HIS A 187 18.36 1.92 -1.09
C HIS A 187 18.36 3.29 -1.79
N SER A 188 19.42 3.59 -2.54
CA SER A 188 19.50 4.78 -3.40
C SER A 188 18.35 4.81 -4.42
N PHE A 189 18.12 3.69 -5.11
CA PHE A 189 17.06 3.59 -6.11
C PHE A 189 15.66 3.79 -5.51
N ILE A 190 15.32 3.10 -4.41
CA ILE A 190 14.00 3.22 -3.75
C ILE A 190 13.80 4.65 -3.24
N GLY A 191 14.85 5.29 -2.72
CA GLY A 191 14.81 6.70 -2.33
C GLY A 191 14.39 7.62 -3.47
N SER A 192 14.95 7.42 -4.66
CA SER A 192 14.58 8.20 -5.84
C SER A 192 13.22 7.83 -6.42
N PHE A 193 12.90 6.53 -6.49
CA PHE A 193 11.60 6.04 -6.96
C PHE A 193 10.43 6.60 -6.14
N LEU A 194 10.55 6.57 -4.80
CA LEU A 194 9.55 7.15 -3.91
C LEU A 194 9.63 8.68 -3.87
N GLY A 195 10.83 9.25 -4.00
CA GLY A 195 11.04 10.69 -4.05
C GLY A 195 10.31 11.36 -5.21
N GLU A 196 10.47 10.83 -6.42
CA GLU A 196 9.77 11.29 -7.64
C GLU A 196 8.25 11.10 -7.55
N ALA A 197 7.81 10.02 -6.92
CA ALA A 197 6.38 9.74 -6.76
C ALA A 197 5.70 10.69 -5.75
N LEU A 198 6.43 11.17 -4.74
CA LEU A 198 5.85 11.81 -3.56
C LEU A 198 6.19 13.29 -3.36
N LYS A 199 7.45 13.70 -3.52
CA LYS A 199 7.89 15.07 -3.18
C LYS A 199 7.52 16.10 -4.24
N THR A 200 7.75 15.76 -5.50
CA THR A 200 7.66 16.66 -6.66
C THR A 200 6.36 16.48 -7.44
N ASN A 201 5.42 15.69 -6.90
CA ASN A 201 4.28 15.20 -7.64
C ASN A 201 2.97 15.94 -7.32
N PHE A 202 2.68 17.00 -8.09
CA PHE A 202 1.40 17.73 -7.99
C PHE A 202 0.18 16.91 -8.45
N HIS A 203 0.41 15.76 -9.09
CA HIS A 203 -0.63 14.83 -9.52
C HIS A 203 -1.02 13.84 -8.42
N LEU A 204 -0.28 13.78 -7.31
CA LEU A 204 -0.56 12.93 -6.16
C LEU A 204 -1.63 13.57 -5.25
N LYS A 205 -2.64 12.79 -4.87
CA LYS A 205 -3.62 13.16 -3.85
C LYS A 205 -3.04 12.86 -2.47
N PHE A 206 -2.72 11.60 -2.24
CA PHE A 206 -1.90 11.11 -1.15
C PHE A 206 -1.33 9.73 -1.48
N GLY A 207 -0.30 9.31 -0.73
CA GLY A 207 0.26 7.96 -0.82
C GLY A 207 0.08 7.15 0.47
N ILE A 208 -0.20 5.85 0.37
CA ILE A 208 -0.18 4.92 1.49
C ILE A 208 0.84 3.81 1.21
N PHE A 209 1.77 3.62 2.14
CA PHE A 209 2.83 2.64 2.02
C PHE A 209 2.70 1.59 3.12
N THR A 210 3.01 0.32 2.85
CA THR A 210 3.13 -0.70 3.90
C THR A 210 4.51 -1.34 3.89
N GLY A 211 5.05 -1.59 5.08
CA GLY A 211 6.32 -2.33 5.23
C GLY A 211 6.56 -2.79 6.66
N CYS A 212 7.66 -3.50 6.87
CA CYS A 212 8.15 -3.96 8.18
C CYS A 212 9.35 -3.13 8.66
N LEU A 213 10.22 -2.68 7.75
CA LEU A 213 11.38 -1.87 8.08
C LEU A 213 10.96 -0.48 8.54
N ARG A 214 11.67 0.01 9.56
CA ARG A 214 11.50 1.37 10.10
C ARG A 214 12.30 2.42 9.34
N TYR A 215 13.21 1.97 8.47
CA TYR A 215 14.14 2.85 7.79
C TYR A 215 13.49 3.40 6.52
N MET A 216 13.31 4.71 6.48
CA MET A 216 13.05 5.46 5.25
C MET A 216 14.38 5.68 4.54
N PRO A 217 14.48 5.40 3.23
CA PRO A 217 15.69 5.70 2.48
C PRO A 217 16.23 7.12 2.73
N HIS A 218 17.55 7.25 2.89
CA HIS A 218 18.21 8.55 3.01
C HIS A 218 17.76 9.48 1.88
N GLY A 219 17.36 10.70 2.23
CA GLY A 219 16.76 11.67 1.31
C GLY A 219 15.23 11.76 1.42
N LEU A 220 14.51 10.72 1.86
CA LEU A 220 13.08 10.83 2.18
C LEU A 220 12.85 11.47 3.56
N GLY A 221 13.78 11.34 4.51
CA GLY A 221 13.63 11.92 5.86
C GLY A 221 13.85 13.44 5.94
N SER A 222 14.75 14.02 5.14
CA SER A 222 15.17 15.43 5.27
C SER A 222 14.43 16.41 4.34
N GLY A 223 13.66 15.91 3.37
CA GLY A 223 12.97 16.74 2.37
C GLY A 223 11.48 16.46 2.25
N PHE A 224 10.89 15.74 3.20
CA PHE A 224 9.44 15.61 3.30
C PHE A 224 8.94 16.40 4.50
N ASN A 225 8.46 17.62 4.26
CA ASN A 225 7.71 18.35 5.29
C ASN A 225 6.30 17.78 5.51
N ASN A 226 5.83 16.85 4.64
CA ASN A 226 4.46 16.29 4.63
C ASN A 226 4.40 14.75 4.68
N PHE A 227 5.48 14.07 5.09
CA PHE A 227 5.43 12.63 5.34
C PHE A 227 5.02 12.37 6.79
N SER A 228 3.79 11.91 6.99
CA SER A 228 3.41 11.40 8.30
C SER A 228 3.86 9.94 8.39
N CYS A 229 5.04 9.71 8.96
CA CYS A 229 5.44 8.38 9.36
C CYS A 229 4.62 8.00 10.59
N GLU A 230 3.45 7.40 10.39
CA GLU A 230 2.64 6.93 11.52
C GLU A 230 3.16 5.58 11.99
N HIS A 231 3.80 5.59 13.15
CA HIS A 231 4.34 4.39 13.77
C HIS A 231 3.24 3.51 14.33
N LEU A 232 3.45 2.19 14.27
CA LEU A 232 2.63 1.21 14.97
C LEU A 232 2.62 1.41 16.51
N ALA A 233 3.60 2.13 17.06
CA ALA A 233 3.68 2.47 18.48
C ALA A 233 2.82 3.68 18.87
N ASP A 234 2.49 4.57 17.92
CA ASP A 234 1.53 5.67 18.11
C ASP A 234 0.10 5.28 17.66
N PHE A 235 -0.08 4.00 17.33
CA PHE A 235 -1.24 3.41 16.66
C PHE A 235 -2.24 2.76 17.64
N ASP A 236 -2.21 3.13 18.92
CA ASP A 236 -3.21 2.70 19.91
C ASP A 236 -4.65 2.97 19.43
N ARG A 237 -4.83 3.99 18.59
CA ARG A 237 -6.14 4.38 18.02
C ARG A 237 -6.64 3.45 16.91
N TYR A 238 -5.76 2.66 16.29
CA TYR A 238 -6.09 1.89 15.09
C TYR A 238 -5.82 0.38 15.21
N ALA A 239 -5.17 -0.06 16.28
CA ALA A 239 -4.89 -1.47 16.54
C ALA A 239 -6.17 -2.34 16.50
N SER A 240 -7.32 -1.78 16.89
CA SER A 240 -8.64 -2.42 16.84
C SER A 240 -9.17 -2.70 15.42
N TYR A 241 -8.63 -2.06 14.38
CA TYR A 241 -9.05 -2.27 12.99
C TYR A 241 -8.20 -3.30 12.23
N PHE A 242 -7.16 -3.86 12.86
CA PHE A 242 -6.15 -4.69 12.20
C PHE A 242 -5.84 -5.98 12.95
N GLY A 243 -6.06 -7.12 12.28
CA GLY A 243 -6.09 -8.44 12.92
C GLY A 243 -7.51 -8.80 13.35
N PHE A 244 -7.72 -10.04 13.80
CA PHE A 244 -9.03 -10.44 14.33
C PHE A 244 -9.01 -10.32 15.85
N THR A 245 -10.07 -9.73 16.41
CA THR A 245 -10.34 -9.91 17.84
C THR A 245 -10.74 -11.36 18.12
N GLN A 246 -10.64 -11.79 19.37
CA GLN A 246 -11.08 -13.14 19.73
C GLN A 246 -12.58 -13.33 19.43
N ASP A 247 -13.42 -12.31 19.67
CA ASP A 247 -14.85 -12.37 19.38
C ASP A 247 -15.13 -12.47 17.87
N GLU A 248 -14.34 -11.79 17.03
CA GLU A 248 -14.46 -11.91 15.58
C GLU A 248 -14.06 -13.30 15.08
N VAL A 249 -12.96 -13.88 15.61
CA VAL A 249 -12.60 -15.27 15.30
C VAL A 249 -13.68 -16.23 15.77
N ASP A 250 -14.23 -16.02 16.96
CA ASP A 250 -15.28 -16.86 17.53
C ASP A 250 -16.55 -16.82 16.68
N ARG A 251 -16.97 -15.63 16.19
CA ARG A 251 -18.08 -15.50 15.24
C ARG A 251 -17.81 -16.17 13.91
N LEU A 252 -16.63 -15.97 13.32
CA LEU A 252 -16.26 -16.62 12.06
C LEU A 252 -16.24 -18.15 12.19
N LEU A 253 -15.79 -18.67 13.34
CA LEU A 253 -15.81 -20.10 13.60
C LEU A 253 -17.25 -20.62 13.83
N LEU A 254 -18.14 -19.83 14.43
CA LEU A 254 -19.56 -20.17 14.54
C LEU A 254 -20.23 -20.22 13.16
N ASP A 255 -20.05 -19.17 12.35
CA ASP A 255 -20.63 -19.04 11.01
C ASP A 255 -20.14 -20.16 10.08
N ALA A 256 -18.87 -20.57 10.22
CA ALA A 256 -18.28 -21.66 9.45
C ALA A 256 -18.55 -23.07 10.03
N ALA A 257 -19.33 -23.19 11.11
CA ALA A 257 -19.55 -24.45 11.85
C ALA A 257 -18.25 -25.13 12.34
N LEU A 258 -17.20 -24.35 12.62
CA LEU A 258 -15.87 -24.78 13.08
C LEU A 258 -15.57 -24.40 14.53
N PHE A 259 -16.54 -23.87 15.27
CA PHE A 259 -16.37 -23.46 16.68
C PHE A 259 -15.77 -24.52 17.60
N PRO A 260 -16.07 -25.83 17.46
CA PRO A 260 -15.42 -26.88 18.26
C PRO A 260 -13.89 -26.89 18.13
N ARG A 261 -13.32 -26.38 17.02
CA ARG A 261 -11.87 -26.32 16.76
C ARG A 261 -11.22 -25.01 17.23
N ARG A 262 -11.93 -24.16 17.97
CA ARG A 262 -11.46 -22.85 18.45
C ARG A 262 -10.08 -22.91 19.11
N GLN A 263 -9.81 -23.95 19.90
CA GLN A 263 -8.54 -24.11 20.58
C GLN A 263 -7.38 -24.36 19.60
N GLU A 264 -7.58 -25.20 18.59
CA GLU A 264 -6.60 -25.43 17.50
C GLU A 264 -6.33 -24.12 16.73
N PHE A 265 -7.38 -23.36 16.40
CA PHE A 265 -7.23 -22.07 15.72
C PHE A 265 -6.50 -21.04 16.59
N ARG A 266 -6.75 -21.01 17.89
CA ARG A 266 -6.01 -20.15 18.83
C ARG A 266 -4.53 -20.50 18.91
N GLU A 267 -4.20 -21.79 18.78
CA GLU A 267 -2.80 -22.26 18.74
C GLU A 267 -2.12 -21.92 17.41
N TRP A 268 -2.82 -22.05 16.29
CA TRP A 268 -2.33 -21.67 14.95
C TRP A 268 -2.15 -20.16 14.78
N TYR A 269 -3.00 -19.36 15.41
CA TYR A 269 -2.99 -17.90 15.34
C TYR A 269 -2.62 -17.32 16.70
N GLY A 270 -1.43 -17.62 17.22
CA GLY A 270 -1.07 -17.28 18.60
C GLY A 270 -0.81 -15.81 18.93
N GLY A 271 -1.24 -14.89 18.06
CA GLY A 271 -1.56 -13.51 18.38
C GLY A 271 -0.44 -12.57 18.83
N TYR A 272 -0.77 -11.29 18.86
CA TYR A 272 0.02 -10.19 19.40
C TYR A 272 -0.80 -9.52 20.50
N HIS A 273 -0.16 -9.20 21.61
CA HIS A 273 -0.73 -8.32 22.62
C HIS A 273 -0.35 -6.89 22.26
N MET A 274 -1.34 -6.09 21.88
CA MET A 274 -1.16 -4.65 21.67
C MET A 274 -2.21 -3.93 22.52
N SER A 275 -1.73 -3.16 23.49
CA SER A 275 -2.53 -2.17 24.25
C SER A 275 -3.77 -2.76 24.93
N GLY A 276 -3.61 -3.92 25.58
CA GLY A 276 -4.68 -4.62 26.31
C GLY A 276 -5.60 -5.48 25.44
N LEU A 277 -5.52 -5.38 24.11
CA LEU A 277 -6.27 -6.21 23.15
C LEU A 277 -5.43 -7.40 22.68
N LYS A 278 -6.05 -8.58 22.66
CA LYS A 278 -5.46 -9.82 22.12
C LYS A 278 -5.85 -9.98 20.66
N LEU A 279 -4.96 -9.58 19.75
CA LEU A 279 -5.15 -9.67 18.31
C LEU A 279 -4.57 -10.99 17.79
N LEU A 280 -5.30 -11.74 16.98
CA LEU A 280 -4.83 -13.04 16.47
C LEU A 280 -4.18 -12.89 15.07
N SER A 281 -2.96 -13.42 14.93
CA SER A 281 -2.17 -13.47 13.68
C SER A 281 -1.44 -14.81 13.57
N ARG A 282 -1.28 -15.34 12.35
CA ARG A 282 -0.77 -16.71 12.09
C ARG A 282 0.65 -16.87 12.65
N LYS A 283 0.84 -17.78 13.61
CA LYS A 283 2.16 -18.16 14.13
C LYS A 283 2.99 -18.83 13.02
N ARG A 284 4.32 -18.64 13.06
CA ARG A 284 5.23 -19.57 12.39
C ARG A 284 5.00 -20.94 13.04
N HIS A 285 4.52 -21.94 12.29
CA HIS A 285 4.95 -23.30 12.57
C HIS A 285 6.41 -23.37 12.14
N GLY A 286 7.32 -23.14 13.09
CA GLY A 286 8.64 -23.72 12.97
C GLY A 286 8.45 -25.22 13.06
N LEU A 287 8.55 -25.92 11.94
CA LEU A 287 8.97 -27.32 11.94
C LEU A 287 10.36 -27.34 12.56
N SER A 288 10.41 -27.39 13.90
CA SER A 288 11.58 -27.90 14.59
C SER A 288 11.56 -29.40 14.28
N LEU A 289 12.27 -29.80 13.23
CA LEU A 289 12.78 -31.15 13.12
C LEU A 289 13.76 -31.33 14.28
N ARG A 290 13.21 -31.68 15.45
CA ARG A 290 13.98 -32.39 16.46
C ARG A 290 14.39 -33.71 15.81
N ARG A 291 15.63 -33.80 15.35
CA ARG A 291 16.30 -35.09 15.27
C ARG A 291 16.45 -35.57 16.71
N ALA A 292 15.55 -36.46 17.10
CA ALA A 292 15.73 -37.36 18.22
C ALA A 292 15.99 -38.74 17.60
N GLY A 293 17.07 -39.40 18.00
CA GLY A 293 17.55 -40.68 17.47
C GLY A 293 18.81 -40.52 16.65
#